data_AF-A0A7U9SMR9-F1
#
_entry.id   AF-A0A7U9SMR9-F1
#
_cell.length_a   1.000
_cell.length_b   1.000
_cell.length_c   1.000
_cell.angle_alpha   90.00
_cell.angle_beta   90.00
_cell.angle_gamma   90.00
#
_symmetry.space_group_name_H-M   'P 1'
#
loop_
_entity.id
_entity.type
_entity.pdbx_description
1 polymer ?
#
loop_
_entity_poly.entity_id
_entity_poly.type
_entity_poly.pdbx_seq_one_letter_code
_entity_poly.pdbx_strand_id
1 'polypeptide(L)'
;MGQSILFDLMRGKGYDIKKNHMDCGMTIFDQVSQDTHAGGSGCGCAATTLSAYILPKLNRGEWKRVLFVPTGALMSTVSYNEGSSVPGIAHGIVLEHC
;
A
#
# COMPACT_ATOMS: atom_id res chain seq x y z
N MET A 1 -0.03 11.27 3.25
CA MET A 1 1.04 11.97 2.49
C MET A 1 1.47 11.22 1.21
N GLY A 2 1.58 9.89 1.17
CA GLY A 2 1.89 9.15 -0.08
C GLY A 2 0.69 8.89 -1.01
N GLN A 3 -0.45 8.45 -0.45
CA GLN A 3 -1.63 8.08 -1.25
C GLN A 3 -2.23 9.20 -2.11
N SER A 4 -2.07 10.47 -1.69
CA SER A 4 -2.55 11.62 -2.47
C SER A 4 -1.83 11.75 -3.81
N ILE A 5 -0.52 11.50 -3.83
CA ILE A 5 0.28 11.52 -5.06
C ILE A 5 -0.19 10.42 -6.02
N LEU A 6 -0.48 9.23 -5.48
CA LEU A 6 -1.04 8.14 -6.27
C LEU A 6 -2.40 8.53 -6.86
N PHE A 7 -3.28 9.17 -6.09
CA PHE A 7 -4.58 9.62 -6.59
C PHE A 7 -4.45 10.64 -7.71
N ASP A 8 -3.54 11.60 -7.59
CA ASP A 8 -3.33 12.60 -8.64
C ASP A 8 -2.72 11.99 -9.90
N LEU A 9 -1.76 11.05 -9.74
CA LEU A 9 -1.19 10.30 -10.86
C LEU A 9 -2.25 9.48 -11.61
N MET A 10 -3.11 8.76 -10.87
CA MET A 10 -4.16 7.93 -11.48
C MET A 10 -5.23 8.78 -12.14
N ARG A 11 -5.60 9.91 -11.52
CA ARG A 11 -6.54 10.88 -12.11
C ARG A 11 -5.97 11.46 -13.42
N GLY A 12 -4.67 11.77 -13.46
CA GLY A 12 -3.99 12.20 -14.69
C GLY A 12 -4.02 11.13 -15.81
N LYS A 13 -4.18 9.86 -15.46
CA LYS A 13 -4.36 8.73 -16.39
C LYS A 13 -5.83 8.39 -16.66
N GLY A 14 -6.78 9.17 -16.16
CA GLY A 14 -8.22 8.96 -16.36
C GLY A 14 -8.87 7.95 -15.41
N TYR A 15 -8.20 7.56 -14.32
CA TYR A 15 -8.72 6.61 -13.33
C TYR A 15 -8.93 7.29 -11.97
N ASP A 16 -10.16 7.32 -11.45
CA ASP A 16 -10.42 7.70 -10.06
C ASP A 16 -10.54 6.47 -9.16
N ILE A 17 -9.47 6.19 -8.42
CA ILE A 17 -9.40 5.05 -7.51
C ILE A 17 -9.78 5.40 -6.07
N LYS A 18 -10.03 6.69 -5.75
CA LYS A 18 -10.06 7.18 -4.37
C LYS A 18 -11.08 6.45 -3.49
N LYS A 19 -12.24 6.09 -4.05
CA LYS A 19 -13.31 5.36 -3.33
C LYS A 19 -12.98 3.89 -3.08
N ASN A 20 -12.13 3.30 -3.92
CA ASN A 20 -11.83 1.87 -3.94
C ASN A 20 -10.36 1.57 -3.57
N HIS A 21 -9.68 2.54 -2.96
CA HIS A 21 -8.29 2.43 -2.56
C HIS A 21 -8.17 2.35 -1.03
N MET A 22 -7.34 1.43 -0.57
CA MET A 22 -6.95 1.28 0.82
C MET A 22 -5.43 1.20 0.88
N ASP A 23 -4.83 2.01 1.76
CA ASP A 23 -3.40 1.94 2.05
C ASP A 23 -3.15 1.06 3.29
N CYS A 24 -2.23 0.10 3.18
CA CYS A 24 -1.92 -0.81 4.28
C CYS A 24 -1.33 -0.09 5.50
N GLY A 25 -0.50 0.93 5.27
CA GLY A 25 0.15 1.73 6.30
C GLY A 25 -0.82 2.62 7.06
N MET A 26 -1.86 3.10 6.40
CA MET A 26 -2.94 3.85 7.05
C MET A 26 -3.89 2.93 7.84
N THR A 27 -4.05 1.67 7.40
CA THR A 27 -5.01 0.72 7.98
C THR A 27 -4.46 -0.02 9.20
N ILE A 28 -3.15 -0.25 9.25
CA ILE A 28 -2.51 -1.05 10.32
C ILE A 28 -2.46 -0.32 11.67
N PHE A 29 -2.63 1.00 11.70
CA PHE A 29 -2.57 1.82 12.90
C PHE A 29 -3.79 2.71 13.05
N ASP A 30 -4.19 2.98 14.28
CA ASP A 30 -5.13 4.04 14.60
C ASP A 30 -4.44 5.41 14.48
N GLN A 31 -4.89 6.18 13.49
CA GLN A 31 -4.26 7.46 13.13
C GLN A 31 -4.44 8.55 14.19
N VAL A 32 -5.41 8.41 15.09
CA VAL A 32 -5.75 9.44 16.09
C VAL A 32 -4.97 9.21 17.38
N SER A 33 -4.85 7.95 17.81
CA SER A 33 -4.29 7.58 19.11
C SER A 33 -2.81 7.17 19.06
N GLN A 34 -2.29 6.75 17.90
CA GLN A 34 -0.95 6.14 17.81
C GLN A 34 0.13 7.01 17.12
N ASP A 35 -0.15 8.27 16.80
CA ASP A 35 0.79 9.28 16.25
C ASP A 35 1.81 8.73 15.22
N THR A 36 1.31 8.03 14.20
CA THR A 36 2.15 7.29 13.24
C THR A 36 2.72 8.16 12.11
N HIS A 37 2.60 9.49 12.23
CA HIS A 37 3.03 10.48 11.24
C HIS A 37 2.45 10.21 9.83
N ALA A 38 3.19 9.49 8.98
CA ALA A 38 2.79 9.19 7.60
C ALA A 38 2.09 7.82 7.45
N GLY A 39 1.99 7.03 8.53
CA GLY A 39 1.47 5.67 8.54
C GLY A 39 2.57 4.60 8.61
N GLY A 40 2.17 3.33 8.58
CA GLY A 40 3.09 2.19 8.54
C GLY A 40 3.79 1.98 7.20
N SER A 41 4.94 1.30 7.22
CA SER A 41 5.73 0.98 6.02
C SER A 41 6.51 -0.32 6.20
N GLY A 42 7.24 -0.74 5.17
CA GLY A 42 8.09 -1.93 5.17
C GLY A 42 7.35 -3.23 4.86
N CYS A 43 8.12 -4.31 4.71
CA CYS A 43 7.59 -5.62 4.30
C CYS A 43 6.55 -6.18 5.28
N GLY A 44 6.73 -5.93 6.58
CA GLY A 44 5.80 -6.37 7.62
C GLY A 44 4.43 -5.70 7.54
N CYS A 45 4.35 -4.44 7.09
CA CYS A 45 3.09 -3.71 6.98
C CYS A 45 2.17 -4.35 5.93
N ALA A 46 2.67 -4.51 4.70
CA ALA A 46 1.91 -5.11 3.62
C ALA A 46 1.53 -6.56 3.92
N ALA A 47 2.47 -7.36 4.44
CA ALA A 47 2.23 -8.77 4.75
C ALA A 47 1.20 -8.97 5.87
N THR A 48 1.29 -8.18 6.95
CA THR A 48 0.37 -8.28 8.09
C THR A 48 -1.03 -7.81 7.72
N THR A 49 -1.15 -6.66 7.05
CA THR A 49 -2.46 -6.16 6.61
C THR A 49 -3.12 -7.11 5.63
N LEU A 50 -2.37 -7.68 4.68
CA LEU A 50 -2.90 -8.71 3.78
C LEU A 50 -3.44 -9.91 4.57
N SER A 51 -2.60 -10.50 5.42
CA SER A 51 -2.90 -11.78 6.06
C SER A 51 -3.97 -11.69 7.15
N ALA A 52 -3.93 -10.64 7.97
CA ALA A 52 -4.80 -10.50 9.13
C ALA A 52 -6.09 -9.73 8.84
N TYR A 53 -6.13 -8.89 7.80
CA TYR A 53 -7.27 -8.02 7.53
C TYR A 53 -7.92 -8.29 6.18
N ILE A 54 -7.16 -8.31 5.09
CA ILE A 54 -7.69 -8.44 3.73
C ILE A 54 -8.17 -9.87 3.45
N LEU A 55 -7.33 -10.88 3.67
CA LEU A 55 -7.66 -12.28 3.37
C LEU A 55 -8.89 -12.79 4.15
N PRO A 56 -9.08 -12.48 5.46
CA PRO A 56 -10.29 -12.87 6.16
C PRO A 56 -11.56 -12.23 5.59
N LYS A 57 -11.52 -10.97 5.13
CA LYS A 57 -12.65 -10.29 4.47
C LYS A 57 -12.98 -10.91 3.12
N LEU A 58 -11.95 -11.27 2.35
CA LEU A 58 -12.11 -12.00 1.10
C LEU A 58 -12.73 -13.39 1.37
N ASN A 59 -12.24 -14.12 2.36
CA ASN A 59 -12.74 -15.46 2.71
C ASN A 59 -14.20 -15.44 3.17
N ARG A 60 -14.61 -14.42 3.95
CA ARG A 60 -16.02 -14.22 4.35
C ARG A 60 -16.91 -13.70 3.21
N GLY A 61 -16.33 -13.41 2.04
CA GLY A 61 -17.05 -12.91 0.88
C GLY A 61 -17.52 -11.45 1.00
N GLU A 62 -17.06 -10.71 2.03
CA GLU A 62 -17.30 -9.27 2.18
C GLU A 62 -16.67 -8.50 1.01
N TRP A 63 -15.48 -8.94 0.59
CA TRP A 63 -14.81 -8.48 -0.61
C TRP A 63 -14.75 -9.64 -1.61
N LYS A 64 -15.04 -9.35 -2.88
CA LYS A 64 -15.06 -10.37 -3.94
C LYS A 64 -13.79 -10.41 -4.76
N ARG A 65 -13.15 -9.25 -4.95
CA ARG A 65 -11.95 -9.10 -5.78
C ARG A 65 -11.11 -7.95 -5.25
N VAL A 66 -9.83 -8.20 -5.04
CA VAL A 66 -8.87 -7.21 -4.53
C VAL A 66 -7.62 -7.25 -5.40
N LEU A 67 -7.21 -6.09 -5.91
CA LEU A 67 -5.89 -5.89 -6.49
C LEU A 67 -4.93 -5.44 -5.38
N PHE A 68 -4.11 -6.36 -4.88
CA PHE A 68 -3.10 -6.09 -3.86
C PHE A 68 -1.78 -5.68 -4.52
N VAL A 69 -1.24 -4.52 -4.13
CA VAL A 69 -0.05 -3.92 -4.76
C VAL A 69 1.00 -3.52 -3.72
N PRO A 70 1.82 -4.46 -3.21
CA PRO A 70 2.97 -4.11 -2.38
C PRO A 70 3.99 -3.30 -3.18
N THR A 71 4.52 -2.24 -2.55
CA THR A 71 5.53 -1.34 -3.11
C THR A 71 6.83 -1.44 -2.33
N GLY A 72 7.94 -1.12 -2.99
CA GLY A 72 9.27 -1.12 -2.40
C GLY A 72 10.15 -0.01 -2.96
N ALA A 73 11.06 0.49 -2.13
CA ALA A 73 12.15 1.37 -2.52
C ALA A 73 13.45 0.57 -2.52
N LEU A 74 14.13 0.53 -3.66
CA LEU A 74 15.37 -0.23 -3.83
C LEU A 74 16.57 0.67 -3.48
N MET A 75 16.98 0.65 -2.22
CA MET A 75 18.10 1.49 -1.76
C MET A 75 19.07 0.73 -0.86
N SER A 76 20.32 1.19 -0.83
CA SER A 76 21.31 0.84 0.18
C SER A 76 21.82 2.11 0.89
N THR A 77 22.45 1.94 2.05
CA THR A 77 23.08 3.05 2.77
C THR A 77 24.13 3.77 1.92
N VAL A 78 24.87 3.01 1.11
CA VAL A 78 25.89 3.52 0.19
C VAL A 78 25.25 4.33 -0.93
N SER A 79 24.29 3.75 -1.66
CA SER A 79 23.66 4.43 -2.80
C SER A 79 22.96 5.73 -2.38
N TYR A 80 22.35 5.74 -1.20
CA TYR A 80 21.68 6.92 -0.65
C TYR A 80 22.69 8.02 -0.32
N ASN A 81 23.78 7.70 0.37
CA ASN A 81 24.81 8.67 0.76
C ASN A 81 25.63 9.20 -0.42
N GLU A 82 25.73 8.42 -1.49
CA GLU A 82 26.37 8.84 -2.76
C GLU A 82 25.45 9.71 -3.64
N GLY A 83 24.23 10.02 -3.17
CA GLY A 83 23.29 10.89 -3.90
C GLY A 83 22.66 10.23 -5.12
N SER A 84 22.68 8.90 -5.22
CA SER A 84 21.99 8.19 -6.30
C SER A 84 20.48 8.31 -6.16
N SER A 85 19.77 8.29 -7.30
CA SER A 85 18.30 8.21 -7.29
C SER A 85 17.83 6.91 -6.65
N VAL A 86 16.68 6.93 -5.97
CA VAL A 86 16.07 5.75 -5.35
C VAL A 86 15.01 5.14 -6.29
N PRO A 87 15.26 3.97 -6.90
CA PRO A 87 14.28 3.30 -7.74
C PRO A 87 13.13 2.75 -6.90
N GLY A 88 11.89 2.95 -7.37
CA GLY A 88 10.69 2.35 -6.80
C GLY A 88 10.21 1.15 -7.62
N ILE A 89 9.65 0.14 -6.96
CA ILE A 89 9.02 -1.02 -7.60
C ILE A 89 7.65 -1.31 -6.96
N ALA A 90 6.74 -1.89 -7.74
CA ALA A 90 5.44 -2.36 -7.29
C ALA A 90 5.10 -3.68 -7.99
N HIS A 91 4.52 -4.63 -7.25
CA HIS A 91 4.06 -5.91 -7.80
C HIS A 91 2.54 -6.03 -7.62
N GLY A 92 1.79 -6.33 -8.67
CA GLY A 92 0.34 -6.47 -8.60
C GLY A 92 -0.10 -7.93 -8.51
N ILE A 93 -0.97 -8.24 -7.55
CA ILE A 93 -1.56 -9.57 -7.34
C ILE A 93 -3.08 -9.41 -7.24
N VAL A 94 -3.83 -10.18 -8.04
CA VAL A 94 -5.30 -10.20 -7.97
C VAL A 94 -5.73 -11.38 -7.11
N LEU A 95 -6.52 -11.09 -6.07
CA LEU A 95 -7.10 -12.06 -5.15
C LEU A 95 -8.62 -12.04 -5.30
N GLU A 96 -9.21 -13.22 -5.47
CA GLU A 96 -10.65 -13.36 -5.72
C GLU A 96 -11.26 -14.38 -4.75
N HIS A 97 -12.49 -14.11 -4.32
CA HIS A 97 -13.30 -15.03 -3.54
C HIS A 97 -13.96 -16.04 -4.48
N CYS A 98 -13.81 -17.33 -4.20
CA CYS A 98 -14.44 -18.43 -4.93
C CYS A 98 -15.86 -18.70 -4.45
#